data_AF-A0A2D7NF40-F1
#
_entry.id   AF-A0A2D7NF40-F1
#
_cell.length_a   1.000
_cell.length_b   1.000
_cell.length_c   1.000
_cell.angle_alpha   90.00
_cell.angle_beta   90.00
_cell.angle_gamma   90.00
#
_symmetry.space_group_name_H-M   'P 1'
#
loop_
_entity.id
_entity.type
_entity.pdbx_description
1 polymer ?
#
loop_
_entity_poly.entity_id
_entity_poly.type
_entity_poly.pdbx_seq_one_letter_code
_entity_poly.pdbx_strand_id
1 'polypeptide(L)' 'MTKFKVGELIKRKTIINRPKGYCVVVDKQGDNYILYNNSLKCMQQVAIPVINGLYTSVVDDGG' A
#
# COMPACT_ATOMS: atom_id res chain seq x y z
N MET A 1 3.78 6.20 -14.94
CA MET A 1 4.26 6.78 -13.67
C MET A 1 3.83 5.86 -12.53
N THR A 2 4.75 5.37 -11.70
CA THR A 2 4.39 4.56 -10.52
C THR A 2 4.00 5.46 -9.35
N LYS A 3 2.89 5.12 -8.68
CA LYS A 3 2.23 5.97 -7.67
C LYS A 3 2.93 5.97 -6.32
N PHE A 4 3.60 4.89 -5.95
CA PHE A 4 4.24 4.72 -4.63
C PHE A 4 5.72 4.37 -4.74
N LYS A 5 6.51 4.81 -3.76
CA LYS A 5 7.95 4.59 -3.62
C LYS A 5 8.26 3.50 -2.61
N VAL A 6 9.43 2.86 -2.75
CA VAL A 6 9.96 1.96 -1.69
C VAL A 6 10.19 2.77 -0.42
N GLY A 7 9.85 2.18 0.73
CA GLY A 7 9.83 2.81 2.05
C GLY A 7 8.55 3.58 2.36
N GLU A 8 7.65 3.76 1.40
CA GLU A 8 6.43 4.55 1.59
C GLU A 8 5.37 3.80 2.40
N LEU A 9 4.80 4.49 3.39
CA LEU A 9 3.65 4.00 4.14
C LEU A 9 2.37 4.27 3.35
N ILE A 10 1.61 3.21 3.08
CA ILE A 10 0.35 3.26 2.35
C ILE A 10 -0.79 2.66 3.18
N LYS A 11 -2.01 3.15 2.97
CA LYS A 11 -3.23 2.65 3.62
C LYS A 11 -4.23 2.18 2.57
N ARG A 12 -4.91 1.06 2.85
CA ARG A 12 -5.98 0.57 1.98
C ARG A 12 -7.15 1.56 1.99
N LYS A 13 -7.66 1.90 0.80
CA LYS A 13 -8.87 2.72 0.64
C LYS A 13 -10.05 1.99 1.26
N THR A 14 -10.85 2.72 2.02
CA THR A 14 -11.97 2.18 2.79
C THR A 14 -13.19 2.05 1.87
N ILE A 15 -13.74 0.83 1.71
CA ILE A 15 -15.03 0.61 1.03
C ILE A 15 -16.17 0.52 2.07
N ILE A 16 -15.85 0.15 3.31
CA ILE A 16 -16.75 0.00 4.46
C ILE A 16 -15.96 0.31 5.75
N ASN A 17 -16.64 0.75 6.82
CA ASN A 17 -16.06 1.24 8.08
C ASN A 17 -15.32 0.14 8.89
N ARG A 18 -14.26 -0.42 8.32
CA ARG A 18 -13.38 -1.44 8.90
C ARG A 18 -11.98 -0.87 9.13
N PRO A 19 -11.19 -1.46 10.04
CA PRO A 19 -9.82 -1.05 10.32
C PRO A 19 -9.01 -0.93 9.02
N LYS A 20 -8.40 0.22 8.78
CA LYS A 20 -7.56 0.47 7.60
C LYS A 20 -6.28 -0.35 7.74
N GLY A 21 -6.06 -1.29 6.83
CA GLY A 21 -4.80 -2.04 6.76
C GLY A 21 -3.68 -1.11 6.29
N TYR A 22 -2.68 -0.91 7.14
CA TYR A 22 -1.45 -0.18 6.82
C TYR A 22 -0.41 -1.14 6.25
N CYS A 23 0.23 -0.74 5.16
CA CYS A 23 1.30 -1.49 4.52
C CYS A 23 2.48 -0.57 4.23
N VAL A 24 3.69 -1.12 4.23
CA VAL A 24 4.90 -0.42 3.77
C VAL A 24 5.31 -1.02 2.44
N VAL A 25 5.59 -0.18 1.45
CA VAL A 25 6.18 -0.64 0.19
C VAL A 25 7.63 -1.02 0.44
N VAL A 26 7.99 -2.28 0.22
CA VAL A 26 9.34 -2.79 0.50
C VAL A 26 10.15 -2.90 -0.79
N ASP A 27 9.52 -3.25 -1.90
CA ASP A 27 10.20 -3.42 -3.18
C ASP A 27 9.23 -3.28 -4.35
N LYS A 28 9.77 -3.17 -5.56
CA LYS A 28 9.03 -3.21 -6.82
C LYS A 28 9.75 -4.11 -7.82
N GLN A 29 9.07 -5.18 -8.24
CA GLN A 29 9.62 -6.17 -9.17
C GLN A 29 8.69 -6.29 -10.37
N GLY A 30 9.15 -5.78 -11.52
CA GLY A 30 8.36 -5.73 -12.75
C GLY A 30 7.02 -5.03 -12.54
N ASP A 31 5.93 -5.78 -12.76
CA ASP A 31 4.55 -5.32 -12.64
C ASP A 31 3.93 -5.50 -11.25
N ASN A 32 4.76 -5.81 -10.24
CA ASN A 32 4.32 -6.03 -8.87
C ASN A 32 5.07 -5.14 -7.87
N TYR A 33 4.38 -4.82 -6.79
CA TYR A 33 4.96 -4.31 -5.56
C TYR A 33 5.05 -5.41 -4.52
N ILE A 34 6.11 -5.38 -3.73
CA ILE A 34 6.23 -6.17 -2.51
C ILE A 34 5.90 -5.26 -1.34
N LEU A 35 4.91 -5.65 -0.55
CA LEU A 35 4.40 -4.89 0.59
C LEU A 35 4.60 -5.68 1.88
N TYR A 36 4.98 -5.01 2.95
CA TYR A 36 4.83 -5.55 4.29
C TYR A 36 3.47 -5.11 4.86
N ASN A 37 2.58 -6.06 5.12
CA ASN A 37 1.27 -5.80 5.71
C ASN A 37 1.36 -5.83 7.23
N ASN A 38 1.15 -4.67 7.87
CA ASN A 38 1.31 -4.57 9.32
C ASN A 38 0.23 -5.29 10.13
N SER A 39 -0.96 -5.50 9.54
CA SER A 39 -2.06 -6.22 10.21
C SER A 39 -1.86 -7.73 10.18
N LEU A 40 -1.39 -8.26 9.05
CA LEU A 40 -1.15 -9.69 8.86
C LEU A 40 0.28 -10.12 9.24
N LYS A 41 1.18 -9.15 9.50
CA LYS A 41 2.59 -9.37 9.80
C LYS A 41 3.31 -10.22 8.75
N CYS A 42 2.96 -10.03 7.47
CA CYS A 42 3.50 -10.81 6.37
C CYS A 42 3.85 -9.96 5.14
N MET A 43 4.71 -10.51 4.28
CA MET A 43 5.03 -9.96 2.97
C MET A 43 3.95 -10.36 1.97
N GLN A 44 3.56 -9.43 1.10
CA GLN A 44 2.56 -9.63 0.06
C GLN A 44 3.06 -9.09 -1.26
N GLN A 45 2.92 -9.88 -2.32
CA GLN A 45 3.14 -9.44 -3.68
C GLN A 45 1.80 -8.96 -4.26
N VAL A 46 1.76 -7.73 -4.75
CA VAL A 46 0.54 -7.08 -5.23
C VAL A 46 0.79 -6.41 -6.57
N ALA A 47 -0.03 -6.72 -7.56
CA ALA A 47 0.08 -6.12 -8.88
C ALA A 47 -0.11 -4.59 -8.85
N ILE A 48 0.64 -3.87 -9.69
CA ILE A 48 0.55 -2.41 -9.85
C ILE A 48 -0.90 -1.90 -10.05
N PRO A 49 -1.76 -2.50 -10.89
CA PRO A 49 -3.14 -2.01 -11.03
C PRO A 49 -3.94 -2.11 -9.74
N VAL A 50 -3.75 -3.19 -8.96
CA VAL A 50 -4.44 -3.42 -7.70
C VAL A 50 -4.02 -2.39 -6.65
N ILE A 51 -2.71 -2.15 -6.50
CA ILE A 51 -2.23 -1.21 -5.50
C ILE A 51 -2.69 0.23 -5.82
N ASN A 52 -2.64 0.63 -7.09
CA ASN A 52 -3.04 1.97 -7.52
C ASN A 52 -4.53 2.24 -7.29
N GLY A 53 -5.36 1.22 -7.54
CA GLY A 53 -6.80 1.28 -7.35
C GLY A 53 -7.22 1.25 -5.88
N LEU A 54 -6.58 0.40 -5.06
CA LEU A 54 -7.06 0.07 -3.71
C LEU A 54 -6.27 0.71 -2.56
N TYR A 55 -5.15 1.38 -2.82
CA TYR A 55 -4.34 2.00 -1.78
C TYR A 55 -4.12 3.50 -2.03
N THR A 56 -3.82 4.21 -0.94
CA THR A 56 -3.45 5.62 -0.96
C THR A 56 -2.27 5.85 -0.02
N SER A 57 -1.51 6.92 -0.25
CA SER A 57 -0.39 7.27 0.61
C SER A 57 -0.88 7.73 1.99
N VAL A 58 -0.02 7.60 2.99
CA VAL A 58 -0.26 8.09 4.36
C VAL A 58 0.39 9.44 4.61
N VAL A 59 1.19 9.99 3.69
CA VAL A 59 1.77 11.34 3.87
C VAL A 59 0.67 12.35 4.18
N ASP A 60 0.81 12.93 5.37
CA ASP A 60 0.06 13.96 6.07
C ASP A 60 -0.96 14.75 5.23
N ASP A 61 -2.25 14.46 5.40
CA ASP A 61 -3.29 15.48 5.27
C ASP A 61 -3.13 16.40 6.49
N GLY A 62 -2.14 17.30 6.46
CA GLY A 62 -1.94 18.33 7.47
C GLY A 62 -3.15 19.25 7.55
N GLY A 63 -4.19 18.80 8.24
CA GLY A 63 -5.42 19.53 8.58
C GLY A 63 -5.60 19.61 10.08
#